data_AF-A0A3A0D7I7-F1
#
_entry.id   AF-A0A3A0D7I7-F1
#
_cell.length_a   1.000
_cell.length_b   1.000
_cell.length_c   1.000
_cell.angle_alpha   90.00
_cell.angle_beta   90.00
_cell.angle_gamma   90.00
#
_symmetry.space_group_name_H-M   'P 1'
#
loop_
_entity.id
_entity.type
_entity.pdbx_description
1 polymer ?
#
loop_
_entity_poly.entity_id
_entity_poly.type
_entity_poly.pdbx_seq_one_letter_code
_entity_poly.pdbx_strand_id
1 'polypeptide(L)'
;MTFSLLTVLAAALPAQTLLVDFNSNQDQGGDSTLAGPPEASIANHNQAGWSSYHANHEVIAEFGTATYGSITVTPDWPNTTRNTVRQMIDRNDQDNNPPFQNVIGSFDATWNNAAGDINLVTDFLGIDTRTAEGGNGDWDGINGVPTYMTLRLGGLNHANYHWISYHHDTENVHGFFRVEISLDGGANYTQLADGYMSDGTAGGTPASTDAGYFGPQAGPDANSLISTYHTNFTADGVNDVVFRFAPYANTNTHRRIWGINGFVLEESPIPEPSTVALAVIAGACLAWQARKRFAKR
;
A
#
# COMPACT_ATOMS: atom_id res chain seq x y z
N MET A 1 -48.37 -0.43 -33.82
CA MET A 1 -47.67 -1.00 -32.64
C MET A 1 -46.18 -0.70 -32.79
N THR A 2 -45.73 0.37 -32.15
CA THR A 2 -44.33 0.81 -32.11
C THR A 2 -43.64 0.06 -30.97
N PHE A 3 -42.74 -0.86 -31.29
CA PHE A 3 -41.90 -1.50 -30.28
C PHE A 3 -40.76 -0.53 -29.94
N SER A 4 -40.80 0.08 -28.75
CA SER A 4 -39.64 0.77 -28.19
C SER A 4 -38.58 -0.27 -27.86
N LEU A 5 -37.47 -0.22 -28.58
CA LEU A 5 -36.31 -1.06 -28.36
C LEU A 5 -35.58 -0.53 -27.11
N LEU A 6 -35.72 -1.21 -25.98
CA LEU A 6 -34.98 -0.88 -24.76
C LEU A 6 -33.57 -1.47 -24.90
N THR A 7 -32.61 -0.64 -25.28
CA THR A 7 -31.19 -1.02 -25.30
C THR A 7 -30.69 -1.05 -23.86
N VAL A 8 -30.58 -2.23 -23.25
CA VAL A 8 -29.89 -2.39 -21.98
C VAL A 8 -28.40 -2.46 -22.28
N LEU A 9 -27.73 -1.31 -22.22
CA LEU A 9 -26.27 -1.27 -22.11
C LEU A 9 -25.92 -1.82 -20.73
N ALA A 10 -25.26 -2.97 -20.67
CA ALA A 10 -24.57 -3.40 -19.45
C ALA A 10 -23.46 -2.38 -19.20
N ALA A 11 -23.72 -1.40 -18.33
CA ALA A 11 -22.68 -0.50 -17.87
C ALA A 11 -21.73 -1.32 -17.01
N ALA A 12 -20.47 -1.41 -17.41
CA ALA A 12 -19.43 -1.83 -16.49
C ALA A 12 -19.44 -0.85 -15.31
N LEU A 13 -19.48 -1.37 -14.08
CA LEU A 13 -19.28 -0.54 -12.90
C LEU A 13 -17.89 0.12 -13.03
N PRO A 14 -17.75 1.39 -12.63
CA PRO A 14 -16.45 2.04 -12.65
C PRO A 14 -15.47 1.24 -11.78
N ALA A 15 -14.24 1.09 -12.26
CA ALA A 15 -13.14 0.57 -11.45
C ALA A 15 -13.03 1.41 -10.17
N GLN A 16 -13.02 0.73 -9.01
CA GLN A 16 -12.74 1.38 -7.74
C GLN A 16 -11.24 1.49 -7.58
N THR A 17 -10.74 2.69 -7.27
CA THR A 17 -9.35 2.90 -6.87
C THR A 17 -9.34 3.38 -5.42
N LEU A 18 -8.65 2.66 -4.56
CA LEU A 18 -8.33 3.09 -3.21
C LEU A 18 -6.87 3.52 -3.16
N LEU A 19 -6.61 4.72 -2.63
CA LEU A 19 -5.27 5.25 -2.39
C LEU A 19 -5.16 5.53 -0.90
N VAL A 20 -4.23 4.86 -0.22
CA VAL A 20 -3.99 5.01 1.22
C VAL A 20 -2.57 5.47 1.46
N ASP A 21 -2.46 6.52 2.26
CA ASP A 21 -1.20 7.12 2.68
C ASP A 21 -1.02 6.92 4.19
N PHE A 22 0.08 6.30 4.61
CA PHE A 22 0.38 6.05 6.02
C PHE A 22 1.08 7.26 6.60
N ASN A 23 0.46 7.87 7.60
CA ASN A 23 0.90 9.12 8.19
C ASN A 23 1.31 8.92 9.64
N SER A 24 2.32 9.66 10.08
CA SER A 24 2.86 9.60 11.44
C SER A 24 2.47 10.82 12.27
N ASN A 25 2.71 10.75 13.58
CA ASN A 25 2.61 11.90 14.48
C ASN A 25 3.96 12.49 14.87
N GLN A 26 5.05 11.79 14.53
CA GLN A 26 6.39 12.29 14.75
C GLN A 26 6.60 13.54 13.91
N ASP A 27 7.53 14.40 14.34
CA ASP A 27 8.01 15.54 13.56
C ASP A 27 6.92 16.43 12.95
N GLN A 28 5.81 16.58 13.70
CA GLN A 28 4.63 17.37 13.34
C GLN A 28 3.75 16.76 12.24
N GLY A 29 3.85 15.46 11.97
CA GLY A 29 2.96 14.71 11.08
C GLY A 29 1.48 14.72 11.50
N GLY A 30 1.16 15.18 12.71
CA GLY A 30 -0.21 15.46 13.18
C GLY A 30 -0.51 14.84 14.54
N ASP A 31 -1.80 14.74 14.90
CA ASP A 31 -2.25 14.07 16.12
C ASP A 31 -3.44 13.14 15.84
N SER A 32 -3.23 11.84 16.03
CA SER A 32 -4.25 10.80 15.89
C SER A 32 -5.08 10.57 17.17
N THR A 33 -4.67 11.07 18.34
CA THR A 33 -5.37 10.80 19.61
C THR A 33 -6.75 11.46 19.71
N LEU A 34 -6.99 12.53 18.95
CA LEU A 34 -8.23 13.31 19.02
C LEU A 34 -9.34 12.81 18.09
N ALA A 35 -9.01 11.96 17.12
CA ALA A 35 -9.88 11.76 15.95
C ALA A 35 -10.62 10.42 15.90
N GLY A 36 -10.28 9.45 16.75
CA GLY A 36 -10.92 8.15 16.75
C GLY A 36 -10.27 7.20 15.74
N PRO A 37 -11.00 6.66 14.74
CA PRO A 37 -10.46 5.65 13.84
C PRO A 37 -9.33 6.21 12.93
N PRO A 38 -8.35 5.40 12.49
CA PRO A 38 -7.13 5.89 11.83
C PRO A 38 -7.36 6.74 10.58
N GLU A 39 -8.46 6.51 9.85
CA GLU A 39 -8.86 7.24 8.64
C GLU A 39 -9.45 8.63 8.91
N ALA A 40 -9.84 8.92 10.15
CA ALA A 40 -10.42 10.21 10.54
C ALA A 40 -9.39 11.16 11.15
N SER A 41 -8.18 10.67 11.43
CA SER A 41 -7.09 11.37 12.09
C SER A 41 -6.50 12.50 11.26
N ILE A 42 -6.10 13.57 11.95
CA ILE A 42 -5.52 14.75 11.32
C ILE A 42 -4.05 14.46 11.01
N ALA A 43 -3.79 14.12 9.76
CA ALA A 43 -2.46 13.96 9.21
C ALA A 43 -2.02 15.23 8.46
N ASN A 44 -0.95 15.86 8.93
CA ASN A 44 -0.39 17.07 8.35
C ASN A 44 0.40 16.78 7.06
N HIS A 45 0.96 15.57 6.93
CA HIS A 45 1.72 15.14 5.76
C HIS A 45 0.91 14.28 4.79
N ASN A 46 -0.43 14.28 4.86
CA ASN A 46 -1.22 13.44 3.96
C ASN A 46 -1.05 13.85 2.49
N GLN A 47 -0.81 12.88 1.63
CA GLN A 47 -0.68 13.06 0.19
C GLN A 47 -1.99 13.60 -0.41
N ALA A 48 -1.88 14.66 -1.22
CA ALA A 48 -3.05 15.29 -1.82
C ALA A 48 -3.82 14.30 -2.71
N GLY A 49 -5.12 14.11 -2.41
CA GLY A 49 -5.99 13.17 -3.13
C GLY A 49 -5.99 11.74 -2.59
N TRP A 50 -5.24 11.47 -1.51
CA TRP A 50 -5.17 10.16 -0.86
C TRP A 50 -6.00 10.13 0.42
N SER A 51 -6.43 8.93 0.80
CA SER A 51 -7.06 8.70 2.10
C SER A 51 -5.97 8.46 3.14
N SER A 52 -6.08 9.11 4.30
CA SER A 52 -5.12 8.92 5.38
C SER A 52 -5.34 7.60 6.11
N TYR A 53 -4.25 6.96 6.53
CA TYR A 53 -4.20 6.06 7.68
C TYR A 53 -3.19 6.66 8.66
N HIS A 54 -3.63 7.17 9.80
CA HIS A 54 -2.74 7.84 10.74
C HIS A 54 -2.76 7.19 12.12
N ALA A 55 -1.57 6.89 12.62
CA ALA A 55 -1.33 6.36 13.95
C ALA A 55 -0.10 7.03 14.57
N ASN A 56 -0.08 7.13 15.89
CA ASN A 56 1.08 7.60 16.63
C ASN A 56 2.15 6.51 16.69
N HIS A 57 3.41 6.94 16.64
CA HIS A 57 4.58 6.07 16.75
C HIS A 57 4.52 5.17 17.99
N GLU A 58 4.55 3.85 17.76
CA GLU A 58 4.56 2.80 18.80
C GLU A 58 3.33 2.80 19.75
N VAL A 59 2.22 3.43 19.36
CA VAL A 59 0.96 3.46 20.12
C VAL A 59 0.00 2.38 19.63
N ILE A 60 0.02 1.20 20.27
CA ILE A 60 -0.77 0.01 19.88
C ILE A 60 -2.24 0.32 19.61
N ALA A 61 -2.88 1.15 20.44
CA ALA A 61 -4.31 1.41 20.36
C ALA A 61 -4.74 2.08 19.05
N GLU A 62 -3.80 2.65 18.31
CA GLU A 62 -4.06 3.43 17.10
C GLU A 62 -3.74 2.66 15.81
N PHE A 63 -3.03 1.53 15.91
CA PHE A 63 -2.88 0.59 14.79
C PHE A 63 -4.15 -0.27 14.62
N GLY A 64 -5.29 0.41 14.50
CA GLY A 64 -6.61 -0.19 14.38
C GLY A 64 -7.02 -0.45 12.92
N THR A 65 -8.25 -0.96 12.77
CA THR A 65 -8.87 -1.10 11.45
C THR A 65 -9.36 0.24 10.94
N ALA A 66 -8.92 0.64 9.75
CA ALA A 66 -9.47 1.75 9.01
C ALA A 66 -10.51 1.30 7.99
N THR A 67 -11.51 2.14 7.70
CA THR A 67 -12.59 1.83 6.74
C THR A 67 -12.67 2.87 5.61
N TYR A 68 -12.51 2.43 4.36
CA TYR A 68 -12.61 3.24 3.15
C TYR A 68 -13.73 2.72 2.26
N GLY A 69 -14.95 3.22 2.48
CA GLY A 69 -16.15 2.67 1.85
C GLY A 69 -16.47 1.28 2.40
N SER A 70 -16.43 0.25 1.54
CA SER A 70 -16.59 -1.16 1.97
C SER A 70 -15.27 -1.84 2.32
N ILE A 71 -14.13 -1.24 1.94
CA ILE A 71 -12.81 -1.84 2.11
C ILE A 71 -12.28 -1.49 3.49
N THR A 72 -11.78 -2.48 4.22
CA THR A 72 -11.08 -2.25 5.49
C THR A 72 -9.60 -2.53 5.37
N VAL A 73 -8.79 -1.79 6.12
CA VAL A 73 -7.33 -1.95 6.19
C VAL A 73 -6.93 -2.14 7.64
N THR A 74 -6.30 -3.26 7.97
CA THR A 74 -5.87 -3.59 9.33
C THR A 74 -4.41 -4.05 9.34
N PRO A 75 -3.47 -3.26 9.86
CA PRO A 75 -2.12 -3.72 10.13
C PRO A 75 -2.05 -4.58 11.40
N ASP A 76 -1.10 -5.52 11.46
CA ASP A 76 -0.77 -6.29 12.66
C ASP A 76 0.68 -6.79 12.61
N TRP A 77 1.23 -7.15 13.78
CA TRP A 77 2.58 -7.69 13.96
C TRP A 77 2.52 -8.98 14.79
N PRO A 78 2.15 -10.11 14.16
CA PRO A 78 1.61 -11.28 14.85
C PRO A 78 2.62 -12.04 15.71
N ASN A 79 3.92 -11.83 15.51
CA ASN A 79 4.98 -12.58 16.18
C ASN A 79 5.98 -11.65 16.87
N THR A 80 5.47 -10.72 17.65
CA THR A 80 6.23 -9.69 18.38
C THR A 80 5.90 -9.69 19.87
N THR A 81 6.78 -9.14 20.68
CA THR A 81 6.62 -9.13 22.15
C THR A 81 6.50 -7.74 22.78
N ARG A 82 6.71 -6.68 22.01
CA ARG A 82 6.63 -5.29 22.48
C ARG A 82 5.91 -4.39 21.47
N ASN A 83 5.47 -3.23 21.93
CA ASN A 83 4.88 -2.20 21.08
C ASN A 83 5.91 -1.54 20.17
N THR A 84 7.19 -1.49 20.58
CA THR A 84 8.28 -0.86 19.83
C THR A 84 8.67 -1.58 18.54
N VAL A 85 8.03 -2.70 18.20
CA VAL A 85 8.10 -3.26 16.84
C VAL A 85 7.20 -2.50 15.85
N ARG A 86 6.13 -1.89 16.33
CA ARG A 86 5.09 -1.26 15.51
C ARG A 86 5.48 0.18 15.23
N GLN A 87 6.01 0.41 14.04
CA GLN A 87 6.55 1.70 13.68
C GLN A 87 5.49 2.48 12.88
N MET A 88 5.31 3.75 13.23
CA MET A 88 4.80 4.76 12.32
C MET A 88 5.82 5.89 12.40
N ILE A 89 6.61 6.08 11.35
CA ILE A 89 7.77 6.96 11.36
C ILE A 89 7.52 8.12 10.42
N ASP A 90 7.84 9.33 10.91
CA ASP A 90 8.04 10.53 10.09
C ASP A 90 9.54 10.74 9.91
N ARG A 91 9.96 11.18 8.73
CA ARG A 91 11.36 11.55 8.43
C ARG A 91 11.55 13.03 8.14
N ASN A 92 10.48 13.80 8.20
CA ASN A 92 10.54 15.23 8.04
C ASN A 92 11.26 15.87 9.22
N ASP A 93 12.06 16.89 8.94
CA ASP A 93 12.41 17.94 9.89
C ASP A 93 11.78 19.25 9.39
N GLN A 94 10.46 19.41 9.55
CA GLN A 94 9.81 20.70 9.28
C GLN A 94 9.57 21.45 10.57
N ASP A 95 10.41 22.45 10.83
CA ASP A 95 10.04 23.61 11.65
C ASP A 95 8.79 24.31 11.05
N ASN A 96 7.57 23.99 11.52
CA ASN A 96 6.33 24.79 11.61
C ASN A 96 5.94 25.82 10.51
N ASN A 97 6.53 25.86 9.31
CA ASN A 97 6.37 27.00 8.39
C ASN A 97 5.90 26.58 6.99
N PRO A 98 4.58 26.51 6.75
CA PRO A 98 4.04 26.38 5.40
C PRO A 98 4.33 27.64 4.55
N PRO A 99 4.49 27.54 3.22
CA PRO A 99 4.32 26.35 2.39
C PRO A 99 5.63 25.84 1.77
N PHE A 100 5.89 24.53 1.89
CA PHE A 100 6.74 23.73 1.00
C PHE A 100 8.10 24.33 0.61
N GLN A 101 8.97 24.61 1.58
CA GLN A 101 10.39 24.78 1.27
C GLN A 101 11.15 23.59 1.81
N ASN A 102 11.98 22.98 0.95
CA ASN A 102 13.09 22.12 1.35
C ASN A 102 13.87 22.83 2.46
N VAL A 103 13.56 22.52 3.72
CA VAL A 103 14.32 23.01 4.86
C VAL A 103 15.69 22.39 4.72
N ILE A 104 16.71 23.23 4.51
CA ILE A 104 18.11 22.79 4.43
C ILE A 104 18.45 22.12 5.76
N GLY A 105 18.56 20.79 5.77
CA GLY A 105 18.82 19.98 6.96
C GLY A 105 17.83 18.84 7.20
N SER A 106 16.63 18.92 6.62
CA SER A 106 15.62 17.84 6.68
C SER A 106 16.01 16.66 5.78
N PHE A 107 15.69 15.43 6.17
CA PHE A 107 15.90 14.25 5.32
C PHE A 107 15.08 14.34 4.02
N ASP A 108 13.93 15.00 4.09
CA ASP A 108 13.07 15.30 2.94
C ASP A 108 13.73 16.25 1.92
N ALA A 109 14.76 17.01 2.32
CA ALA A 109 15.49 17.87 1.39
C ALA A 109 16.26 17.07 0.32
N THR A 110 16.44 15.76 0.51
CA THR A 110 17.04 14.87 -0.49
C THR A 110 16.07 14.48 -1.60
N TRP A 111 14.76 14.63 -1.38
CA TRP A 111 13.74 14.31 -2.35
C TRP A 111 13.56 15.44 -3.38
N ASN A 112 13.45 15.05 -4.64
CA ASN A 112 13.03 15.96 -5.70
C ASN A 112 11.49 16.05 -5.73
N ASN A 113 10.88 17.05 -5.11
CA ASN A 113 9.41 17.12 -5.05
C ASN A 113 8.72 17.67 -6.33
N ALA A 114 9.28 17.48 -7.52
CA ALA A 114 8.70 18.05 -8.74
C ALA A 114 7.33 17.44 -9.12
N ALA A 115 7.04 16.21 -8.70
CA ALA A 115 5.72 15.59 -8.91
C ALA A 115 4.73 15.85 -7.76
N GLY A 116 5.18 16.41 -6.63
CA GLY A 116 4.33 16.65 -5.46
C GLY A 116 4.11 15.42 -4.56
N ASP A 117 4.99 14.42 -4.64
CA ASP A 117 4.89 13.14 -3.90
C ASP A 117 5.68 13.13 -2.58
N ILE A 118 6.23 14.26 -2.10
CA ILE A 118 7.02 14.27 -0.86
C ILE A 118 6.24 13.72 0.32
N ASN A 119 5.00 14.17 0.48
CA ASN A 119 4.09 13.76 1.54
C ASN A 119 3.91 12.23 1.57
N LEU A 120 3.77 11.61 0.39
CA LEU A 120 3.68 10.16 0.24
C LEU A 120 4.94 9.41 0.63
N VAL A 121 6.13 10.01 0.65
CA VAL A 121 7.39 9.29 0.97
C VAL A 121 8.02 9.69 2.30
N THR A 122 7.52 10.75 2.93
CA THR A 122 7.97 11.26 4.22
C THR A 122 7.66 10.28 5.36
N ASP A 123 6.43 9.75 5.36
CA ASP A 123 5.94 8.89 6.43
C ASP A 123 5.93 7.41 6.02
N PHE A 124 6.04 6.49 6.99
CA PHE A 124 5.74 5.08 6.74
C PHE A 124 5.23 4.31 7.95
N LEU A 125 4.34 3.37 7.66
CA LEU A 125 4.00 2.25 8.54
C LEU A 125 5.08 1.19 8.45
N GLY A 126 5.60 0.69 9.57
CA GLY A 126 6.78 -0.15 9.54
C GLY A 126 6.95 -1.15 10.66
N ILE A 127 8.13 -1.76 10.63
CA ILE A 127 8.55 -2.83 11.52
C ILE A 127 9.95 -2.57 12.05
N ASP A 128 10.16 -2.80 13.34
CA ASP A 128 11.49 -2.94 13.93
C ASP A 128 11.78 -4.39 14.30
N THR A 129 12.78 -4.97 13.63
CA THR A 129 13.16 -6.37 13.83
C THR A 129 14.06 -6.60 15.04
N ARG A 130 14.61 -5.56 15.68
CA ARG A 130 15.55 -5.70 16.80
C ARG A 130 14.94 -6.50 17.96
N THR A 131 15.69 -7.46 18.49
CA THR A 131 15.25 -8.25 19.66
C THR A 131 15.06 -7.39 20.91
N ALA A 132 15.84 -6.33 21.07
CA ALA A 132 15.67 -5.36 22.15
C ALA A 132 14.32 -4.62 22.06
N GLU A 133 13.80 -4.44 20.84
CA GLU A 133 12.50 -3.83 20.57
C GLU A 133 11.38 -4.87 20.48
N GLY A 134 11.66 -6.13 20.80
CA GLY A 134 10.67 -7.20 20.83
C GLY A 134 10.39 -7.87 19.48
N GLY A 135 11.19 -7.57 18.45
CA GLY A 135 11.25 -8.31 17.19
C GLY A 135 12.06 -9.61 17.32
N ASN A 136 12.16 -10.37 16.23
CA ASN A 136 12.81 -11.70 16.20
C ASN A 136 14.29 -11.65 15.82
N GLY A 137 14.84 -10.46 15.58
CA GLY A 137 16.24 -10.25 15.25
C GLY A 137 16.56 -10.52 13.78
N ASP A 138 17.75 -11.06 13.56
CA ASP A 138 18.31 -11.26 12.23
C ASP A 138 17.61 -12.41 11.51
N TRP A 139 17.25 -12.17 10.25
CA TRP A 139 16.70 -13.18 9.35
C TRP A 139 17.07 -12.86 7.91
N ASP A 140 17.75 -13.80 7.25
CA ASP A 140 18.31 -13.62 5.90
C ASP A 140 17.44 -14.26 4.79
N GLY A 141 16.23 -14.71 5.13
CA GLY A 141 15.36 -15.48 4.25
C GLY A 141 15.51 -17.00 4.39
N ILE A 142 16.56 -17.47 5.06
CA ILE A 142 16.90 -18.89 5.26
C ILE A 142 17.13 -19.21 6.75
N ASN A 143 17.98 -18.44 7.43
CA ASN A 143 18.37 -18.59 8.82
C ASN A 143 17.71 -17.53 9.68
N GLY A 144 17.34 -17.89 10.92
CA GLY A 144 16.64 -17.01 11.85
C GLY A 144 15.12 -17.15 11.77
N VAL A 145 14.42 -16.28 12.50
CA VAL A 145 12.95 -16.20 12.49
C VAL A 145 12.56 -14.81 12.02
N PRO A 146 11.73 -14.67 10.97
CA PRO A 146 11.30 -13.37 10.49
C PRO A 146 10.48 -12.64 11.55
N THR A 147 10.61 -11.32 11.61
CA THR A 147 9.60 -10.47 12.25
C THR A 147 8.60 -10.09 11.18
N TYR A 148 7.31 -10.37 11.39
CA TYR A 148 6.27 -10.12 10.39
C TYR A 148 5.49 -8.84 10.70
N MET A 149 5.15 -8.13 9.63
CA MET A 149 4.02 -7.20 9.60
C MET A 149 3.01 -7.72 8.59
N THR A 150 1.73 -7.70 8.93
CA THR A 150 0.64 -8.02 7.99
C THR A 150 -0.20 -6.81 7.71
N LEU A 151 -0.70 -6.69 6.49
CA LEU A 151 -1.74 -5.75 6.10
C LEU A 151 -2.93 -6.55 5.57
N ARG A 152 -4.02 -6.56 6.33
CA ARG A 152 -5.27 -7.25 5.98
C ARG A 152 -6.21 -6.28 5.27
N LEU A 153 -6.68 -6.68 4.10
CA LEU A 153 -7.67 -6.00 3.27
C LEU A 153 -8.99 -6.77 3.35
N GLY A 154 -9.98 -6.21 4.04
CA GLY A 154 -11.31 -6.80 4.14
C GLY A 154 -12.32 -6.11 3.23
N GLY A 155 -13.44 -6.79 2.97
CA GLY A 155 -14.56 -6.22 2.20
C GLY A 155 -14.28 -5.97 0.72
N LEU A 156 -13.25 -6.62 0.16
CA LEU A 156 -12.99 -6.63 -1.28
C LEU A 156 -14.10 -7.40 -2.01
N ASN A 157 -14.50 -6.92 -3.19
CA ASN A 157 -15.42 -7.64 -4.06
C ASN A 157 -14.71 -8.82 -4.74
N HIS A 158 -15.48 -9.74 -5.32
CA HIS A 158 -14.93 -10.74 -6.22
C HIS A 158 -14.47 -10.08 -7.53
N ALA A 159 -13.19 -9.74 -7.60
CA ALA A 159 -12.59 -9.01 -8.72
C ALA A 159 -11.07 -9.26 -8.81
N ASN A 160 -10.47 -8.84 -9.92
CA ASN A 160 -9.03 -8.75 -10.03
C ASN A 160 -8.57 -7.41 -9.47
N TYR A 161 -7.44 -7.41 -8.78
CA TYR A 161 -6.85 -6.22 -8.19
C TYR A 161 -5.40 -6.07 -8.63
N HIS A 162 -5.03 -4.85 -8.98
CA HIS A 162 -3.65 -4.43 -9.13
C HIS A 162 -3.25 -3.65 -7.86
N TRP A 163 -2.21 -4.14 -7.20
CA TRP A 163 -1.64 -3.56 -6.00
C TRP A 163 -0.33 -2.85 -6.35
N ILE A 164 -0.20 -1.62 -5.88
CA ILE A 164 1.02 -0.81 -5.97
C ILE A 164 1.34 -0.33 -4.56
N SER A 165 2.54 -0.56 -4.03
CA SER A 165 2.98 0.00 -2.75
C SER A 165 4.34 0.69 -2.85
N TYR A 166 4.52 1.71 -2.02
CA TYR A 166 5.71 2.56 -2.00
C TYR A 166 6.54 2.26 -0.76
N HIS A 167 7.86 2.14 -0.93
CA HIS A 167 8.78 1.73 0.12
C HIS A 167 10.06 2.59 0.07
N HIS A 168 10.00 3.78 0.64
CA HIS A 168 11.10 4.73 0.66
C HIS A 168 11.31 5.29 2.05
N ASP A 169 12.58 5.40 2.46
CA ASP A 169 13.00 6.20 3.60
C ASP A 169 13.70 7.44 3.05
N THR A 170 13.27 8.65 3.39
CA THR A 170 14.00 9.86 2.95
C THR A 170 15.36 9.99 3.64
N GLU A 171 15.63 9.17 4.67
CA GLU A 171 16.93 9.05 5.34
C GLU A 171 17.80 7.92 4.76
N ASN A 172 18.04 6.82 5.47
CA ASN A 172 19.12 5.86 5.23
C ASN A 172 18.74 4.40 5.55
N VAL A 173 17.46 4.12 5.78
CA VAL A 173 16.92 2.77 5.92
C VAL A 173 16.65 2.19 4.55
N HIS A 174 17.28 1.07 4.25
CA HIS A 174 17.13 0.40 2.95
C HIS A 174 17.21 -1.11 3.11
N GLY A 175 16.66 -1.82 2.13
CA GLY A 175 16.94 -3.22 1.98
C GLY A 175 15.83 -4.05 1.37
N PHE A 176 16.20 -5.27 1.04
CA PHE A 176 15.28 -6.26 0.50
C PHE A 176 14.34 -6.79 1.58
N PHE A 177 13.13 -7.15 1.17
CA PHE A 177 12.13 -7.76 2.04
C PHE A 177 11.34 -8.83 1.29
N ARG A 178 10.90 -9.86 2.03
CA ARG A 178 9.97 -10.85 1.51
C ARG A 178 8.55 -10.30 1.51
N VAL A 179 7.81 -10.61 0.46
CA VAL A 179 6.36 -10.41 0.36
C VAL A 179 5.66 -11.74 0.20
N GLU A 180 4.62 -11.95 0.99
CA GLU A 180 3.72 -13.09 0.87
C GLU A 180 2.27 -12.60 0.84
N ILE A 181 1.41 -13.35 0.16
CA ILE A 181 -0.02 -13.05 0.08
C ILE A 181 -0.84 -14.26 0.50
N SER A 182 -1.91 -14.01 1.25
CA SER A 182 -2.98 -14.97 1.53
C SER A 182 -4.28 -14.46 0.93
N LEU A 183 -5.01 -15.35 0.26
CA LEU A 183 -6.33 -15.08 -0.32
C LEU A 183 -7.45 -15.79 0.47
N ASP A 184 -7.13 -16.33 1.64
CA ASP A 184 -8.00 -17.15 2.48
C ASP A 184 -8.01 -16.69 3.94
N GLY A 185 -7.94 -15.37 4.16
CA GLY A 185 -8.02 -14.75 5.49
C GLY A 185 -6.77 -14.92 6.37
N GLY A 186 -5.65 -15.38 5.80
CA GLY A 186 -4.39 -15.63 6.49
C GLY A 186 -4.13 -17.09 6.84
N ALA A 187 -4.87 -18.05 6.27
CA ALA A 187 -4.67 -19.47 6.55
C ALA A 187 -3.48 -20.05 5.78
N ASN A 188 -3.33 -19.70 4.49
CA ASN A 188 -2.21 -20.11 3.65
C ASN A 188 -1.57 -18.91 2.98
N TYR A 189 -0.23 -18.92 2.88
CA TYR A 189 0.54 -17.85 2.27
C TYR A 189 1.32 -18.36 1.06
N THR A 190 1.28 -17.58 -0.02
CA THR A 190 2.12 -17.77 -1.21
C THR A 190 3.17 -16.67 -1.24
N GLN A 191 4.43 -17.04 -1.39
CA GLN A 191 5.52 -16.09 -1.60
C GLN A 191 5.40 -15.43 -2.98
N LEU A 192 5.50 -14.10 -3.01
CA LEU A 192 5.61 -13.29 -4.20
C LEU A 192 7.09 -12.95 -4.50
N ALA A 193 7.33 -12.12 -5.50
CA ALA A 193 8.66 -11.56 -5.70
C ALA A 193 9.08 -10.74 -4.46
N ASP A 194 10.36 -10.75 -4.14
CA ASP A 194 10.87 -9.91 -3.06
C ASP A 194 10.84 -8.43 -3.48
N GLY A 195 10.59 -7.56 -2.52
CA GLY A 195 10.63 -6.11 -2.70
C GLY A 195 11.95 -5.51 -2.22
N TYR A 196 12.12 -4.20 -2.45
CA TYR A 196 13.23 -3.41 -1.95
C TYR A 196 12.70 -2.10 -1.36
N MET A 197 13.20 -1.68 -0.20
CA MET A 197 13.00 -0.35 0.35
C MET A 197 14.22 0.49 0.00
N SER A 198 14.02 1.63 -0.67
CA SER A 198 15.07 2.57 -1.05
C SER A 198 15.25 3.66 -0.01
N ASP A 199 16.40 4.33 -0.02
CA ASP A 199 16.73 5.43 0.86
C ASP A 199 17.06 6.73 0.10
N GLY A 200 16.94 7.90 0.75
CA GLY A 200 17.25 9.22 0.19
C GLY A 200 18.71 9.64 0.39
N THR A 201 19.41 9.02 1.35
CA THR A 201 20.81 9.30 1.70
C THR A 201 21.61 8.02 1.87
N ALA A 202 22.87 8.02 1.43
CA ALA A 202 23.76 6.85 1.51
C ALA A 202 24.23 6.52 2.94
N GLY A 203 23.63 7.13 3.96
CA GLY A 203 24.07 7.05 5.34
C GLY A 203 23.89 5.68 5.97
N GLY A 204 24.06 5.65 7.30
CA GLY A 204 23.82 4.45 8.08
C GLY A 204 24.90 3.38 7.94
N THR A 205 24.52 2.17 8.30
CA THR A 205 25.38 0.98 8.27
C THR A 205 24.44 -0.22 8.07
N PRO A 206 24.67 -1.07 7.05
CA PRO A 206 25.53 -0.79 5.89
C PRO A 206 24.96 0.42 5.12
N ALA A 207 25.81 1.10 4.36
CA ALA A 207 25.37 2.17 3.47
C ALA A 207 24.66 1.57 2.25
N SER A 208 23.66 2.25 1.68
CA SER A 208 23.03 1.81 0.42
C SER A 208 23.97 1.90 -0.79
N THR A 209 25.11 2.57 -0.65
CA THR A 209 26.17 2.60 -1.66
C THR A 209 27.12 1.41 -1.58
N ASP A 210 27.00 0.58 -0.53
CA ASP A 210 27.78 -0.66 -0.43
C ASP A 210 27.38 -1.65 -1.53
N ALA A 211 28.31 -2.52 -1.92
CA ALA A 211 28.10 -3.48 -3.00
C ALA A 211 26.89 -4.41 -2.72
N GLY A 212 26.00 -4.53 -3.70
CA GLY A 212 24.79 -5.35 -3.62
C GLY A 212 23.49 -4.55 -3.36
N TYR A 213 23.59 -3.24 -3.22
CA TYR A 213 22.47 -2.32 -3.09
C TYR A 213 22.42 -1.31 -4.24
N PHE A 214 21.36 -0.51 -4.27
CA PHE A 214 21.06 0.35 -5.42
C PHE A 214 21.46 1.82 -5.21
N GLY A 215 21.96 2.17 -4.03
CA GLY A 215 22.24 3.55 -3.63
C GLY A 215 20.98 4.40 -3.43
N PRO A 216 21.18 5.67 -3.04
CA PRO A 216 20.09 6.58 -2.78
C PRO A 216 19.27 6.93 -4.01
N GLN A 217 17.99 7.17 -3.81
CA GLN A 217 17.05 7.60 -4.85
C GLN A 217 16.42 8.95 -4.47
N ALA A 218 16.17 9.79 -5.47
CA ALA A 218 15.68 11.14 -5.27
C ALA A 218 14.64 11.51 -6.34
N GLY A 219 13.40 11.04 -6.17
CA GLY A 219 12.23 11.39 -7.00
C GLY A 219 12.47 11.47 -8.52
N PRO A 220 11.71 12.30 -9.27
CA PRO A 220 10.73 13.26 -8.79
C PRO A 220 9.37 12.69 -8.38
N ASP A 221 9.08 11.47 -8.80
CA ASP A 221 7.80 10.80 -8.59
C ASP A 221 8.02 9.47 -7.84
N ALA A 222 7.05 9.10 -7.01
CA ALA A 222 7.15 7.88 -6.22
C ALA A 222 6.96 6.61 -7.08
N ASN A 223 6.39 6.72 -8.28
CA ASN A 223 6.11 5.57 -9.17
C ASN A 223 7.33 5.10 -9.97
N SER A 224 8.36 5.92 -10.10
CA SER A 224 9.60 5.59 -10.80
C SER A 224 10.68 5.02 -9.87
N LEU A 225 10.41 4.99 -8.56
CA LEU A 225 11.32 4.39 -7.61
C LEU A 225 11.48 2.89 -7.88
N ILE A 226 12.69 2.39 -7.70
CA ILE A 226 12.94 0.94 -7.78
C ILE A 226 12.23 0.16 -6.65
N SER A 227 11.81 0.89 -5.62
CA SER A 227 11.12 0.38 -4.44
C SER A 227 9.61 0.43 -4.56
N THR A 228 9.08 0.91 -5.69
CA THR A 228 7.66 0.75 -6.02
C THR A 228 7.37 -0.71 -6.32
N TYR A 229 6.55 -1.34 -5.49
CA TYR A 229 6.25 -2.75 -5.57
C TYR A 229 4.90 -2.98 -6.24
N HIS A 230 4.86 -3.83 -7.28
CA HIS A 230 3.66 -4.14 -8.04
C HIS A 230 3.31 -5.62 -7.94
N THR A 231 2.04 -5.93 -7.73
CA THR A 231 1.52 -7.29 -7.88
C THR A 231 0.05 -7.30 -8.26
N ASN A 232 -0.44 -8.45 -8.72
CA ASN A 232 -1.84 -8.66 -9.04
C ASN A 232 -2.38 -9.85 -8.25
N PHE A 233 -3.64 -9.77 -7.84
CA PHE A 233 -4.34 -10.88 -7.21
C PHE A 233 -5.83 -10.87 -7.55
N THR A 234 -6.51 -11.96 -7.24
CA THR A 234 -7.96 -12.08 -7.37
C THR A 234 -8.53 -12.31 -5.97
N ALA A 235 -9.34 -11.38 -5.47
CA ALA A 235 -10.10 -11.59 -4.24
C ALA A 235 -11.37 -12.39 -4.58
N ASP A 236 -11.84 -13.23 -3.67
CA ASP A 236 -13.01 -14.09 -3.89
C ASP A 236 -14.35 -13.46 -3.46
N GLY A 237 -14.31 -12.24 -2.90
CA GLY A 237 -15.48 -11.55 -2.37
C GLY A 237 -15.95 -12.02 -1.00
N VAL A 238 -15.23 -12.93 -0.35
CA VAL A 238 -15.63 -13.58 0.91
C VAL A 238 -14.54 -13.49 1.96
N ASN A 239 -13.31 -13.87 1.60
CA ASN A 239 -12.17 -13.89 2.49
C ASN A 239 -11.37 -12.60 2.37
N ASP A 240 -10.82 -12.16 3.50
CA ASP A 240 -9.87 -11.05 3.49
C ASP A 240 -8.60 -11.47 2.75
N VAL A 241 -8.03 -10.52 2.02
CA VAL A 241 -6.70 -10.66 1.43
C VAL A 241 -5.68 -10.14 2.43
N VAL A 242 -4.63 -10.91 2.71
CA VAL A 242 -3.61 -10.53 3.68
C VAL A 242 -2.25 -10.50 3.02
N PHE A 243 -1.65 -9.32 2.95
CA PHE A 243 -0.22 -9.18 2.66
C PHE A 243 0.57 -9.40 3.93
N ARG A 244 1.68 -10.13 3.84
CA ARG A 244 2.65 -10.31 4.92
C ARG A 244 4.04 -9.93 4.43
N PHE A 245 4.68 -9.08 5.19
CA PHE A 245 5.99 -8.51 4.90
C PHE A 245 6.99 -8.95 5.97
N ALA A 246 8.21 -9.24 5.54
CA ALA A 246 9.33 -9.50 6.44
C ALA A 246 10.64 -8.95 5.85
N PRO A 247 11.27 -7.94 6.46
CA PRO A 247 12.54 -7.43 5.97
C PRO A 247 13.66 -8.45 6.18
N TYR A 248 14.62 -8.48 5.25
CA TYR A 248 15.85 -9.24 5.42
C TYR A 248 16.82 -8.48 6.33
N ALA A 249 16.69 -8.77 7.61
CA ALA A 249 17.41 -8.14 8.70
C ALA A 249 18.75 -8.83 9.00
N ASN A 250 19.76 -8.03 9.35
CA ASN A 250 21.05 -8.48 9.85
C ASN A 250 21.51 -7.59 11.01
N THR A 251 22.73 -7.77 11.50
CA THR A 251 23.24 -7.06 12.69
C THR A 251 23.24 -5.54 12.61
N ASN A 252 23.07 -4.98 11.41
CA ASN A 252 23.19 -3.57 11.16
C ASN A 252 21.82 -2.85 11.27
N THR A 253 21.76 -1.76 12.04
CA THR A 253 20.51 -1.08 12.40
C THR A 253 19.64 -0.68 11.20
N HIS A 254 20.25 -0.18 10.12
CA HIS A 254 19.53 0.34 8.96
C HIS A 254 18.97 -0.76 8.05
N ARG A 255 19.23 -2.02 8.39
CA ARG A 255 18.62 -3.22 7.82
C ARG A 255 17.54 -3.82 8.70
N ARG A 256 17.35 -3.27 9.91
CA ARG A 256 16.44 -3.80 10.92
C ARG A 256 15.12 -3.04 11.01
N ILE A 257 15.03 -1.89 10.34
CA ILE A 257 13.80 -1.13 10.15
C ILE A 257 13.35 -1.31 8.70
N TRP A 258 12.04 -1.36 8.47
CA TRP A 258 11.44 -1.37 7.15
C TRP A 258 10.05 -0.76 7.20
N GLY A 259 9.56 -0.20 6.09
CA GLY A 259 8.21 0.34 6.03
C GLY A 259 7.56 0.34 4.65
N ILE A 260 6.28 0.69 4.66
CA ILE A 260 5.43 1.01 3.53
C ILE A 260 4.89 2.43 3.74
N ASN A 261 5.10 3.32 2.78
CA ASN A 261 4.62 4.69 2.89
C ASN A 261 3.13 4.80 2.52
N GLY A 262 2.71 4.05 1.51
CA GLY A 262 1.33 4.03 1.07
C GLY A 262 1.09 2.96 0.01
N PHE A 263 -0.15 2.85 -0.43
CA PHE A 263 -0.52 1.95 -1.52
C PHE A 263 -1.70 2.43 -2.37
N VAL A 264 -1.74 1.92 -3.60
CA VAL A 264 -2.86 2.00 -4.52
C VAL A 264 -3.42 0.59 -4.72
N LEU A 265 -4.75 0.49 -4.65
CA LEU A 265 -5.50 -0.73 -4.96
C LEU A 265 -6.49 -0.42 -6.08
N GLU A 266 -6.24 -0.95 -7.27
CA GLU A 266 -7.06 -0.75 -8.46
C GLU A 266 -7.91 -1.99 -8.73
N GLU A 267 -9.24 -1.85 -8.63
CA GLU A 267 -10.18 -2.92 -8.94
C GLU A 267 -10.44 -3.02 -10.45
N SER A 268 -10.33 -4.23 -10.98
CA SER A 268 -10.76 -4.61 -12.32
C SER A 268 -11.86 -5.67 -12.20
N PRO A 269 -13.15 -5.29 -12.38
CA PRO A 269 -14.27 -6.21 -12.23
C PRO A 269 -14.15 -7.44 -13.14
N ILE A 270 -14.44 -8.62 -12.61
CA ILE A 270 -14.53 -9.85 -13.41
C ILE A 270 -15.91 -9.87 -14.08
N PRO A 271 -16.01 -10.01 -15.42
CA PRO A 271 -17.30 -10.08 -16.08
C PRO A 271 -18.11 -11.29 -15.58
N GLU A 272 -19.22 -11.02 -14.90
CA GLU A 272 -20.13 -12.08 -14.45
C GLU A 272 -20.66 -12.90 -15.65
N PRO A 273 -20.78 -14.24 -15.54
CA PRO A 273 -21.26 -15.08 -16.64
C PRO A 273 -22.65 -14.67 -17.14
N SER A 274 -23.49 -14.15 -16.26
CA SER A 274 -24.83 -13.63 -16.58
C SER A 274 -24.77 -12.39 -17.46
N THR A 275 -23.79 -11.50 -17.26
CA THR A 275 -23.55 -10.31 -18.09
C THR A 275 -23.15 -10.72 -19.51
N VAL A 276 -22.31 -11.75 -19.63
CA VAL A 276 -21.92 -12.32 -20.93
C VAL A 276 -23.12 -12.97 -21.62
N ALA A 277 -23.91 -13.78 -20.89
CA ALA A 277 -25.10 -14.43 -21.42
C ALA A 277 -26.14 -13.40 -21.91
N LEU A 278 -26.36 -12.32 -21.15
CA LEU A 278 -27.29 -11.26 -21.53
C LEU A 278 -26.82 -10.51 -22.78
N ALA A 279 -25.51 -10.25 -22.90
CA ALA A 279 -24.92 -9.64 -24.10
C ALA A 279 -25.08 -10.52 -25.33
N VAL A 280 -24.89 -11.85 -25.19
CA VAL A 280 -25.10 -12.82 -26.27
C VAL A 280 -26.58 -12.87 -26.69
N ILE A 281 -27.51 -12.92 -25.72
CA ILE A 281 -28.95 -12.92 -26.00
C ILE A 281 -29.38 -11.61 -26.68
N ALA A 282 -28.90 -10.46 -26.20
CA ALA A 282 -29.18 -9.16 -26.80
C ALA A 282 -28.64 -9.10 -28.25
N GLY A 283 -27.41 -9.56 -28.49
CA GLY A 283 -26.82 -9.68 -29.82
C GLY A 283 -27.63 -10.58 -30.76
N ALA A 284 -28.06 -11.76 -30.29
CA ALA A 284 -28.90 -12.67 -31.04
C ALA A 284 -30.27 -12.07 -31.42
N CYS A 285 -30.90 -11.36 -30.48
CA CYS A 285 -32.17 -10.66 -30.70
C CYS A 285 -32.03 -9.54 -31.76
N LEU A 286 -30.95 -8.75 -31.70
CA LEU A 286 -30.66 -7.72 -32.70
C LEU A 286 -30.41 -8.32 -34.09
N ALA A 287 -29.62 -9.38 -34.17
CA ALA A 287 -29.35 -10.08 -35.43
C ALA A 287 -30.62 -10.68 -36.05
N TRP A 288 -31.51 -11.25 -35.24
CA TRP A 288 -32.80 -11.77 -35.68
C TRP A 288 -33.75 -10.66 -36.17
N GLN A 289 -33.83 -9.54 -35.46
CA GLN A 289 -34.61 -8.39 -35.91
C GLN A 289 -34.09 -7.81 -37.23
N ALA A 290 -32.76 -7.74 -37.41
CA ALA A 290 -32.15 -7.31 -38.66
C ALA A 290 -32.53 -8.24 -39.82
N ARG A 291 -32.42 -9.56 -39.64
CA ARG A 291 -32.85 -10.56 -40.65
C ARG A 291 -34.31 -10.39 -41.07
N LYS A 292 -35.22 -10.16 -40.12
CA LYS A 292 -36.64 -9.91 -40.42
C LYS A 292 -36.90 -8.65 -41.25
N ARG A 293 -36.06 -7.63 -41.13
CA ARG A 293 -36.20 -6.40 -41.94
C ARG A 293 -35.72 -6.58 -43.37
N PHE A 294 -34.73 -7.45 -43.60
CA PHE A 294 -34.23 -7.77 -44.95
C PHE A 294 -35.14 -8.72 -45.73
N ALA A 295 -35.80 -9.67 -45.06
CA ALA A 295 -36.72 -10.62 -45.72
C ALA A 295 -38.05 -10.01 -46.22
N LYS A 296 -38.28 -8.70 -46.01
CA LYS A 296 -39.49 -7.97 -46.44
C LYS A 296 -39.24 -6.99 -47.60
N ARG A 297 -38.08 -7.06 -48.25
CA ARG A 297 -37.78 -6.40 -49.52
C ARG A 297 -37.72 -7.46 -50.61
#